data_AF-A0AA93DPP2-F1
#
_entry.id   AF-A0AA93DPP2-F1
#
_cell.length_a   1.000
_cell.length_b   1.000
_cell.length_c   1.000
_cell.angle_alpha   90.00
_cell.angle_beta   90.00
_cell.angle_gamma   90.00
#
_symmetry.space_group_name_H-M   'P 1'
#
loop_
_entity.id
_entity.type
_entity.pdbx_description
1 polymer ?
#
loop_
_entity_poly.entity_id
_entity_poly.type
_entity_poly.pdbx_seq_one_letter_code
_entity_poly.pdbx_strand_id
1 'polypeptide(L)'
;MNFEQQLKELSERVEITSTTSYRIDGKAYSVFHNYAWSEYSGPLNLFGHNQNHDIQQQKQLLESQLSMVLYSKFYCGIPDDKKILNLPKRNEREMFMQTLSAANRTQDTPDQNWKIYHSDAQSIWTEKNGKLRQAYPNSFIPAIPNSPLVVNQYIHFLRQKENRHIQQVFYYVHSNQYMEHDAPQVRIYWSIIPEGAAKLVALITEVLNAHNIAFNFKCLNHADLYHRADSAVLYLEKRYFDYTLRVLKPHIPALDKYSLNIHPLFTHPITKGVSFAEDPGNGQSFGMHRCQLIAKGLLNAYEKQQTHTSSISTGQINQACIIEVFTSKGIAINRLHLNPDTLSLPIDFNEKNRESAS
;
A
#
# COMPACT_ATOMS: atom_id res chain seq x y z
N MET A 1 -19.78 -7.38 -6.92
CA MET A 1 -18.38 -7.33 -7.41
C MET A 1 -17.89 -8.75 -7.63
N ASN A 2 -17.18 -9.02 -8.73
CA ASN A 2 -16.74 -10.38 -9.05
C ASN A 2 -15.21 -10.44 -9.18
N PHE A 3 -14.52 -10.80 -8.09
CA PHE A 3 -13.06 -10.97 -8.08
C PHE A 3 -12.61 -12.16 -8.95
N GLU A 4 -13.44 -13.20 -9.10
CA GLU A 4 -13.14 -14.32 -10.00
C GLU A 4 -13.07 -13.86 -11.44
N GLN A 5 -13.97 -12.96 -11.85
CA GLN A 5 -13.94 -12.33 -13.16
C GLN A 5 -12.67 -11.48 -13.36
N GLN A 6 -12.26 -10.70 -12.36
CA GLN A 6 -10.99 -9.96 -12.42
C GLN A 6 -9.78 -10.88 -12.60
N LEU A 7 -9.73 -12.01 -11.88
CA LEU A 7 -8.66 -13.00 -12.04
C LEU A 7 -8.71 -13.68 -13.40
N LYS A 8 -9.91 -14.01 -13.89
CA LYS A 8 -10.11 -14.62 -15.21
C LYS A 8 -9.55 -13.71 -16.31
N GLU A 9 -9.99 -12.45 -16.35
CA GLU A 9 -9.52 -11.46 -17.31
C GLU A 9 -8.01 -11.25 -17.24
N LEU A 10 -7.43 -11.20 -16.04
CA LEU A 10 -5.97 -11.11 -15.88
C LEU A 10 -5.27 -12.36 -16.42
N SER A 11 -5.78 -13.55 -16.10
CA SER A 11 -5.17 -14.83 -16.48
C SER A 11 -5.16 -15.08 -17.99
N GLU A 12 -6.12 -14.52 -18.72
CA GLU A 12 -6.20 -14.57 -20.19
C GLU A 12 -5.25 -13.57 -20.88
N ARG A 13 -4.87 -12.49 -20.18
CA ARG A 13 -4.07 -11.40 -20.74
C ARG A 13 -2.57 -11.58 -20.56
N VAL A 14 -2.14 -12.49 -19.68
CA VAL A 14 -0.74 -12.69 -19.30
C VAL A 14 -0.29 -14.09 -19.64
N GLU A 15 0.81 -14.20 -20.38
CA GLU A 15 1.40 -15.46 -20.81
C GLU A 15 2.89 -15.46 -20.47
N ILE A 16 3.37 -16.42 -19.68
CA ILE A 16 4.81 -16.61 -19.50
C ILE A 16 5.33 -17.45 -20.66
N THR A 17 6.32 -16.94 -21.39
CA THR A 17 6.86 -17.59 -22.60
C THR A 17 8.18 -18.30 -22.34
N SER A 18 8.93 -17.91 -21.31
CA SER A 18 10.12 -18.62 -20.82
C SER A 18 10.42 -18.24 -19.37
N THR A 19 11.47 -18.82 -18.77
CA THR A 19 12.01 -18.39 -17.46
C THR A 19 12.54 -16.95 -17.45
N THR A 20 12.63 -16.31 -18.61
CA THR A 20 13.18 -14.96 -18.81
C THR A 20 12.29 -14.08 -19.68
N SER A 21 11.06 -14.49 -20.01
CA SER A 21 10.17 -13.69 -20.86
C SER A 21 8.70 -13.97 -20.62
N TYR A 22 7.86 -12.97 -20.87
CA TYR A 22 6.42 -13.06 -20.78
C TYR A 22 5.76 -12.09 -21.78
N ARG A 23 4.46 -12.25 -22.01
CA ARG A 23 3.62 -11.38 -22.82
C ARG A 23 2.46 -10.84 -21.99
N ILE A 24 2.09 -9.59 -22.24
CA ILE A 24 0.87 -8.98 -21.73
C ILE A 24 0.12 -8.39 -22.91
N ASP A 25 -1.12 -8.79 -23.12
CA ASP A 25 -1.94 -8.33 -24.25
C ASP A 25 -1.21 -8.55 -25.60
N GLY A 26 -0.51 -9.68 -25.75
CA GLY A 26 0.30 -10.03 -26.92
C GLY A 26 1.65 -9.30 -27.04
N LYS A 27 1.89 -8.24 -26.25
CA LYS A 27 3.17 -7.51 -26.24
C LYS A 27 4.21 -8.29 -25.44
N ALA A 28 5.38 -8.56 -26.06
CA ALA A 28 6.47 -9.29 -25.42
C ALA A 28 7.32 -8.41 -24.49
N TYR A 29 7.76 -9.01 -23.39
CA TYR A 29 8.63 -8.45 -22.38
C TYR A 29 9.71 -9.47 -22.04
N SER A 30 10.95 -8.98 -21.90
CA SER A 30 12.09 -9.79 -21.48
C SER A 30 12.53 -9.36 -20.10
N VAL A 31 12.86 -10.35 -19.27
CA VAL A 31 13.36 -10.19 -17.92
C VAL A 31 14.88 -10.16 -17.98
N PHE A 32 15.43 -8.96 -17.84
CA PHE A 32 16.86 -8.74 -17.74
C PHE A 32 17.26 -8.51 -16.30
N HIS A 33 18.46 -8.95 -15.95
CA HIS A 33 19.06 -8.62 -14.68
C HIS A 33 19.69 -7.22 -14.75
N ASN A 34 18.97 -6.21 -14.28
CA ASN A 34 19.51 -4.86 -14.13
C ASN A 34 20.05 -4.69 -12.70
N TYR A 35 21.27 -5.17 -12.42
CA TYR A 35 22.07 -4.44 -11.43
C TYR A 35 22.48 -3.12 -12.09
N ALA A 36 22.45 -2.04 -11.31
CA ALA A 36 23.27 -0.88 -11.62
C ALA A 36 24.73 -1.35 -11.52
N TRP A 37 25.31 -1.80 -12.63
CA TRP A 37 26.76 -1.84 -12.75
C TRP A 37 27.20 -0.39 -12.71
N SER A 38 27.91 0.01 -11.64
CA SER A 38 28.48 1.36 -11.55
C SER A 38 29.43 1.64 -12.72
N GLU A 39 30.00 0.60 -13.32
CA GLU A 39 30.80 0.66 -14.55
C GLU A 39 30.55 -0.60 -15.38
N TYR A 40 29.72 -0.51 -16.42
CA TYR A 40 29.69 -1.51 -17.50
C TYR A 40 30.31 -0.91 -18.76
N SER A 41 31.36 -1.56 -19.27
CA SER A 41 31.98 -1.24 -20.55
C SER A 41 31.84 -2.43 -21.50
N GLY A 42 30.92 -2.32 -22.46
CA GLY A 42 30.65 -3.35 -23.47
C GLY A 42 29.49 -2.98 -24.40
N PRO A 43 29.23 -3.77 -25.48
CA PRO A 43 28.10 -3.57 -26.38
C PRO A 43 26.75 -3.58 -25.63
N LEU A 44 25.88 -2.60 -25.85
CA LEU A 44 24.59 -2.46 -25.16
C LEU A 44 23.65 -3.68 -25.34
N ASN A 45 23.75 -4.38 -26.47
CA ASN A 45 23.01 -5.61 -26.73
C ASN A 45 23.51 -6.81 -25.89
N LEU A 46 24.64 -6.65 -25.17
CA LEU A 46 25.20 -7.63 -24.25
C LEU A 46 24.96 -7.28 -22.77
N PHE A 47 24.39 -6.10 -22.48
CA PHE A 47 24.10 -5.65 -21.12
C PHE A 47 22.88 -6.40 -20.55
N GLY A 48 23.02 -7.01 -19.37
CA GLY A 48 21.92 -7.69 -18.68
C GLY A 48 21.61 -9.14 -19.13
N HIS A 49 22.51 -9.80 -19.88
CA HIS A 49 22.31 -11.22 -20.24
C HIS A 49 22.45 -12.16 -19.03
N ASN A 50 21.47 -13.04 -18.87
CA ASN A 50 21.37 -14.02 -17.77
C ASN A 50 22.30 -15.24 -17.92
N GLN A 51 23.46 -15.12 -18.58
CA GLN A 51 24.30 -16.29 -18.90
C GLN A 51 24.91 -17.00 -17.67
N ASN A 52 24.94 -16.36 -16.49
CA ASN A 52 25.52 -16.91 -15.26
C ASN A 52 24.49 -17.28 -14.17
N HIS A 53 23.19 -17.23 -14.45
CA HIS A 53 22.15 -17.53 -13.45
C HIS A 53 21.56 -18.92 -13.65
N ASP A 54 21.44 -19.68 -12.57
CA ASP A 54 20.70 -20.93 -12.59
C ASP A 54 19.19 -20.70 -12.86
N ILE A 55 18.49 -21.75 -13.23
CA ILE A 55 17.05 -21.69 -13.57
C ILE A 55 16.22 -21.15 -12.40
N GLN A 56 16.62 -21.41 -11.15
CA GLN A 56 15.88 -20.97 -9.97
C GLN A 56 16.01 -19.45 -9.77
N GLN A 57 17.20 -18.89 -9.96
CA GLN A 57 17.44 -17.45 -9.91
C GLN A 57 16.68 -16.71 -11.02
N GLN A 58 16.66 -17.26 -12.25
CA GLN A 58 15.88 -16.69 -13.35
C GLN A 58 14.39 -16.64 -13.02
N LYS A 59 13.84 -17.73 -12.45
CA LYS A 59 12.44 -17.79 -12.00
C LYS A 59 12.12 -16.74 -10.93
N GLN A 60 13.00 -16.55 -9.94
CA GLN A 60 12.81 -15.53 -8.90
C GLN A 60 12.82 -14.11 -9.48
N LEU A 61 13.72 -13.82 -10.42
CA LEU A 61 13.77 -12.53 -11.11
C LEU A 61 12.51 -12.30 -11.95
N LEU A 62 12.04 -13.31 -12.68
CA LEU A 62 10.80 -13.26 -13.45
C LEU A 62 9.60 -13.01 -12.53
N GLU A 63 9.48 -13.75 -11.43
CA GLU A 63 8.39 -13.58 -10.46
C GLU A 63 8.38 -12.14 -9.90
N SER A 64 9.54 -11.61 -9.52
CA SER A 64 9.68 -10.24 -9.01
C SER A 64 9.29 -9.19 -10.05
N GLN A 65 9.81 -9.28 -11.28
CA GLN A 65 9.49 -8.33 -12.34
C GLN A 65 8.03 -8.41 -12.78
N LEU A 66 7.49 -9.62 -12.92
CA LEU A 66 6.09 -9.84 -13.24
C LEU A 66 5.19 -9.26 -12.16
N SER A 67 5.53 -9.44 -10.88
CA SER A 67 4.81 -8.83 -9.75
C SER A 67 4.74 -7.30 -9.87
N MET A 68 5.85 -6.64 -10.19
CA MET A 68 5.90 -5.18 -10.37
C MET A 68 5.06 -4.71 -11.56
N VAL A 69 5.09 -5.45 -12.67
CA VAL A 69 4.33 -5.10 -13.88
C VAL A 69 2.83 -5.33 -13.66
N LEU A 70 2.44 -6.44 -13.03
CA LEU A 70 1.08 -6.71 -12.61
C LEU A 70 0.58 -5.60 -11.67
N TYR A 71 1.41 -5.19 -10.72
CA TYR A 71 1.10 -4.10 -9.80
C TYR A 71 0.86 -2.77 -10.52
N SER A 72 1.78 -2.37 -11.40
CA SER A 72 1.71 -1.07 -12.09
C SER A 72 0.59 -1.03 -13.14
N LYS A 73 0.50 -2.05 -13.99
CA LYS A 73 -0.42 -2.07 -15.14
C LYS A 73 -1.85 -2.43 -14.73
N PHE A 74 -2.02 -3.47 -13.90
CA PHE A 74 -3.34 -3.99 -13.57
C PHE A 74 -3.86 -3.43 -12.24
N TYR A 75 -3.12 -3.62 -11.14
CA TYR A 75 -3.58 -3.16 -9.83
C TYR A 75 -3.73 -1.63 -9.75
N CYS A 76 -2.70 -0.89 -10.17
CA CYS A 76 -2.74 0.58 -10.19
C CYS A 76 -3.49 1.14 -11.40
N GLY A 77 -3.62 0.38 -12.48
CA GLY A 77 -4.30 0.82 -13.71
C GLY A 77 -3.55 1.92 -14.47
N ILE A 78 -2.21 1.99 -14.39
CA ILE A 78 -1.43 3.06 -15.03
C ILE A 78 -1.42 2.86 -16.55
N PRO A 79 -1.94 3.82 -17.34
CA PRO A 79 -1.89 3.75 -18.80
C PRO A 79 -0.46 3.70 -19.33
N ASP A 80 -0.23 2.97 -20.44
CA ASP A 80 1.11 2.79 -21.00
C ASP A 80 1.75 4.13 -21.45
N ASP A 81 0.95 5.10 -21.91
CA ASP A 81 1.37 6.46 -22.29
C ASP A 81 1.62 7.40 -21.09
N LYS A 82 1.18 7.01 -19.89
CA LYS A 82 1.32 7.77 -18.64
C LYS A 82 2.38 7.19 -17.70
N LYS A 83 3.15 6.21 -18.15
CA LYS A 83 4.26 5.68 -17.37
C LYS A 83 5.37 6.71 -17.26
N ILE A 84 5.64 7.12 -16.02
CA ILE A 84 6.74 8.01 -15.70
C ILE A 84 8.03 7.20 -15.62
N LEU A 85 8.98 7.53 -16.50
CA LEU A 85 10.31 6.90 -16.55
C LEU A 85 11.30 7.57 -15.59
N ASN A 86 11.11 8.87 -15.31
CA ASN A 86 11.98 9.67 -14.47
C ASN A 86 11.17 10.40 -13.41
N LEU A 87 11.69 10.47 -12.18
CA LEU A 87 11.01 11.24 -11.13
C LEU A 87 10.84 12.71 -11.54
N PRO A 88 9.68 13.33 -11.21
CA PRO A 88 9.49 14.76 -11.41
C PRO A 88 10.57 15.58 -10.70
N LYS A 89 10.83 16.79 -11.20
CA LYS A 89 11.92 17.62 -10.67
C LYS A 89 11.72 17.89 -9.19
N ARG A 90 12.82 17.92 -8.44
CA ARG A 90 12.77 18.08 -6.98
C ARG A 90 12.01 19.34 -6.55
N ASN A 91 12.28 20.48 -7.16
CA ASN A 91 11.61 21.75 -6.85
C ASN A 91 10.08 21.69 -7.08
N GLU A 92 9.63 21.04 -8.15
CA GLU A 92 8.20 20.85 -8.44
C GLU A 92 7.54 19.96 -7.38
N ARG A 93 8.22 18.88 -6.96
CA ARG A 93 7.78 18.04 -5.84
C ARG A 93 7.71 18.80 -4.52
N GLU A 94 8.71 19.62 -4.20
CA GLU A 94 8.69 20.44 -2.97
C GLU A 94 7.52 21.43 -2.97
N MET A 95 7.23 22.10 -4.09
CA MET A 95 6.08 23.01 -4.21
C MET A 95 4.75 22.29 -4.03
N PHE A 96 4.60 21.10 -4.61
CA PHE A 96 3.41 20.28 -4.42
C PHE A 96 3.26 19.83 -2.97
N MET A 97 4.33 19.31 -2.35
CA MET A 97 4.33 18.91 -0.93
C MET A 97 4.07 20.09 0.01
N GLN A 98 4.52 21.30 -0.32
CA GLN A 98 4.19 22.50 0.45
C GLN A 98 2.68 22.79 0.43
N THR A 99 2.03 22.58 -0.72
CA THR A 99 0.56 22.70 -0.84
C THR A 99 -0.15 21.66 0.03
N LEU A 100 0.32 20.41 0.03
CA LEU A 100 -0.22 19.34 0.89
C LEU A 100 -0.02 19.65 2.39
N SER A 101 1.16 20.14 2.76
CA SER A 101 1.48 20.50 4.15
C SER A 101 0.66 21.66 4.67
N ALA A 102 0.39 22.67 3.83
CA ALA A 102 -0.48 23.79 4.18
C ALA A 102 -1.94 23.35 4.44
N ALA A 103 -2.37 22.24 3.84
CA ALA A 103 -3.69 21.65 4.07
C ALA A 103 -3.75 20.68 5.27
N ASN A 104 -2.60 20.21 5.75
CA ASN A 104 -2.50 19.27 6.87
C ASN A 104 -2.91 19.94 8.18
N ARG A 105 -3.98 19.42 8.82
CA ARG A 105 -4.53 19.91 10.09
C ARG A 105 -4.02 19.16 11.32
N THR A 106 -3.14 18.19 11.16
CA THR A 106 -2.44 17.54 12.28
C THR A 106 -1.47 18.54 12.92
N GLN A 107 -1.32 18.45 14.24
CA GLN A 107 -0.44 19.31 15.05
C GLN A 107 0.87 18.58 15.39
N ASP A 108 1.98 19.32 15.43
CA ASP A 108 3.29 18.85 15.90
C ASP A 108 3.41 18.87 17.43
N THR A 109 2.33 18.53 18.14
CA THR A 109 2.31 18.51 19.61
C THR A 109 2.93 17.21 20.12
N PRO A 110 3.94 17.27 21.01
CA PRO A 110 4.49 16.07 21.63
C PRO A 110 3.43 15.24 22.36
N ASP A 111 3.62 13.93 22.40
CA ASP A 111 2.85 13.06 23.28
C ASP A 111 3.41 13.14 24.68
N GLN A 112 2.72 13.89 25.52
CA GLN A 112 3.24 14.29 26.82
C GLN A 112 3.10 13.20 27.88
N ASN A 113 3.88 13.35 28.95
CA ASN A 113 3.76 12.63 30.21
C ASN A 113 3.91 11.10 30.12
N TRP A 114 4.93 10.62 29.42
CA TRP A 114 5.34 9.21 29.45
C TRP A 114 6.33 8.99 30.59
N LYS A 115 6.02 8.09 31.51
CA LYS A 115 6.86 7.82 32.69
C LYS A 115 7.95 6.83 32.34
N ILE A 116 9.21 7.13 32.63
CA ILE A 116 10.31 6.17 32.52
C ILE A 116 10.13 5.12 33.62
N TYR A 117 9.90 3.86 33.23
CA TYR A 117 9.81 2.75 34.17
C TYR A 117 11.05 1.86 34.16
N HIS A 118 11.84 1.90 33.08
CA HIS A 118 13.14 1.22 32.97
C HIS A 118 14.13 2.09 32.21
N SER A 119 15.38 2.13 32.68
CA SER A 119 16.48 2.84 32.03
C SER A 119 17.79 2.15 32.34
N ASP A 120 18.50 1.71 31.32
CA ASP A 120 19.86 1.18 31.40
C ASP A 120 20.76 1.82 30.33
N ALA A 121 21.99 1.31 30.18
CA ALA A 121 22.94 1.83 29.20
C ALA A 121 22.52 1.62 27.73
N GLN A 122 21.54 0.75 27.47
CA GLN A 122 21.15 0.30 26.14
C GLN A 122 19.75 0.78 25.74
N SER A 123 18.86 0.97 26.72
CA SER A 123 17.44 1.26 26.45
C SER A 123 16.78 2.07 27.56
N ILE A 124 15.86 2.94 27.13
CA ILE A 124 14.89 3.60 27.99
C ILE A 124 13.52 3.08 27.59
N TRP A 125 12.76 2.59 28.56
CA TRP A 125 11.38 2.20 28.37
C TRP A 125 10.44 3.04 29.22
N THR A 126 9.34 3.40 28.60
CA THR A 126 8.35 4.30 29.18
C THR A 126 6.96 3.70 29.18
N GLU A 127 6.15 4.14 30.13
CA GLU A 127 4.79 3.70 30.31
C GLU A 127 3.83 4.89 30.35
N LYS A 128 2.67 4.73 29.71
CA LYS A 128 1.53 5.63 29.84
C LYS A 128 0.23 4.83 29.68
N ASN A 129 -0.66 4.89 30.66
CA ASN A 129 -1.97 4.20 30.64
C ASN A 129 -1.86 2.69 30.31
N GLY A 130 -0.89 1.99 30.90
CA GLY A 130 -0.65 0.56 30.66
C GLY A 130 -0.01 0.22 29.31
N LYS A 131 0.37 1.22 28.50
CA LYS A 131 1.10 1.02 27.25
C LYS A 131 2.59 1.24 27.47
N LEU A 132 3.41 0.34 26.95
CA LEU A 132 4.86 0.44 26.99
C LEU A 132 5.40 0.96 25.65
N ARG A 133 6.42 1.81 25.71
CA ARG A 133 7.12 2.29 24.53
C ARG A 133 8.60 2.48 24.81
N GLN A 134 9.43 1.94 23.91
CA GLN A 134 10.85 2.21 23.89
C GLN A 134 11.13 3.64 23.42
N ALA A 135 11.95 4.37 24.16
CA ALA A 135 12.36 5.72 23.83
C ALA A 135 13.71 5.68 23.09
N TYR A 136 13.69 6.01 21.80
CA TYR A 136 14.89 6.08 20.97
C TYR A 136 15.52 7.48 21.00
N PRO A 137 16.84 7.61 20.85
CA PRO A 137 17.48 8.92 20.68
C PRO A 137 16.77 9.78 19.63
N ASN A 138 16.62 11.07 19.91
CA ASN A 138 15.92 12.05 19.06
C ASN A 138 14.42 11.82 18.84
N SER A 139 13.79 10.86 19.54
CA SER A 139 12.34 10.62 19.47
C SER A 139 11.55 11.27 20.61
N PHE A 140 12.23 11.89 21.59
CA PHE A 140 11.61 12.47 22.78
C PHE A 140 12.42 13.63 23.37
N ILE A 141 11.78 14.38 24.28
CA ILE A 141 12.40 15.39 25.14
C ILE A 141 12.06 15.10 26.61
N PRO A 142 12.92 15.46 27.58
CA PRO A 142 12.56 15.45 29.00
C PRO A 142 11.33 16.34 29.26
N ALA A 143 10.42 15.90 30.13
CA ALA A 143 9.27 16.73 30.54
C ALA A 143 9.71 17.97 31.32
N ILE A 144 10.83 17.85 32.05
CA ILE A 144 11.51 18.95 32.72
C ILE A 144 12.86 19.15 32.01
N PRO A 145 13.14 20.31 31.40
CA PRO A 145 14.41 20.58 30.72
C PRO A 145 15.62 20.27 31.61
N ASN A 146 16.64 19.65 31.01
CA ASN A 146 17.89 19.25 31.69
C ASN A 146 17.73 18.24 32.85
N SER A 147 16.57 17.62 33.02
CA SER A 147 16.37 16.54 34.00
C SER A 147 17.06 15.25 33.56
N PRO A 148 17.67 14.48 34.48
CA PRO A 148 18.24 13.18 34.14
C PRO A 148 17.16 12.20 33.68
N LEU A 149 17.50 11.35 32.71
CA LEU A 149 16.62 10.31 32.19
C LEU A 149 16.68 9.07 33.10
N VAL A 150 16.05 9.13 34.26
CA VAL A 150 16.02 8.04 35.26
C VAL A 150 14.59 7.57 35.54
N VAL A 151 14.47 6.38 36.15
CA VAL A 151 13.18 5.80 36.52
C VAL A 151 12.35 6.79 37.37
N ASN A 152 11.04 6.81 37.11
CA ASN A 152 10.03 7.73 37.65
C ASN A 152 10.07 9.18 37.12
N GLN A 153 11.00 9.53 36.23
CA GLN A 153 10.93 10.79 35.48
C GLN A 153 9.99 10.68 34.27
N TYR A 154 9.63 11.82 33.70
CA TYR A 154 8.73 11.89 32.55
C TYR A 154 9.42 12.44 31.31
N ILE A 155 9.01 11.94 30.15
CA ILE A 155 9.42 12.44 28.84
C ILE A 155 8.18 12.77 27.99
N HIS A 156 8.42 13.47 26.89
CA HIS A 156 7.43 13.74 25.86
C HIS A 156 7.94 13.21 24.53
N PHE A 157 7.21 12.30 23.88
CA PHE A 157 7.60 11.84 22.56
C PHE A 157 7.36 12.93 21.53
N LEU A 158 8.39 13.25 20.75
CA LEU A 158 8.28 14.17 19.63
C LEU A 158 7.38 13.56 18.57
N ARG A 159 6.50 14.40 18.01
CA ARG A 159 5.62 14.03 16.91
C ARG A 159 5.88 14.92 15.72
N GLN A 160 5.87 14.31 14.55
CA GLN A 160 5.88 15.00 13.27
C GLN A 160 4.52 14.75 12.63
N LYS A 161 3.85 15.82 12.23
CA LYS A 161 2.55 15.77 11.54
C LYS A 161 2.66 15.17 10.15
N GLU A 162 3.86 15.10 9.60
CA GLU A 162 4.14 14.68 8.23
C GLU A 162 5.57 14.19 8.05
N ASN A 163 5.80 13.40 7.01
CA ASN A 163 7.14 13.08 6.52
C ASN A 163 7.17 13.21 5.00
N ARG A 164 7.97 14.16 4.50
CA ARG A 164 8.03 14.53 3.08
C ARG A 164 8.94 13.63 2.25
N HIS A 165 9.85 12.88 2.89
CA HIS A 165 10.98 12.26 2.20
C HIS A 165 11.21 10.79 2.57
N ILE A 166 10.38 10.19 3.43
CA ILE A 166 10.50 8.78 3.81
C ILE A 166 10.37 7.81 2.63
N GLN A 167 9.59 8.17 1.60
CA GLN A 167 9.46 7.38 0.37
C GLN A 167 9.47 8.32 -0.84
N GLN A 168 10.17 7.91 -1.91
CA GLN A 168 10.47 8.77 -3.07
C GLN A 168 9.27 9.48 -3.71
N VAL A 169 8.12 8.80 -3.84
CA VAL A 169 6.93 9.28 -4.59
C VAL A 169 5.75 9.64 -3.69
N PHE A 170 5.88 9.48 -2.37
CA PHE A 170 4.78 9.70 -1.44
C PHE A 170 5.11 10.78 -0.42
N TYR A 171 4.10 11.57 -0.10
CA TYR A 171 4.04 12.48 1.02
C TYR A 171 3.21 11.82 2.13
N TYR A 172 3.78 11.72 3.33
CA TYR A 172 3.15 11.09 4.48
C TYR A 172 2.59 12.12 5.45
N VAL A 173 1.42 11.80 6.01
CA VAL A 173 0.73 12.55 7.05
C VAL A 173 0.44 11.59 8.20
N HIS A 174 0.68 12.06 9.42
CA HIS A 174 0.43 11.31 10.64
C HIS A 174 -0.76 11.93 11.38
N SER A 175 -1.42 11.16 12.23
CA SER A 175 -2.52 11.67 13.07
C SER A 175 -2.02 12.32 14.36
N ASN A 176 -2.92 13.02 15.06
CA ASN A 176 -2.72 13.48 16.44
C ASN A 176 -2.79 12.34 17.46
N GLN A 177 -2.84 11.07 17.03
CA GLN A 177 -2.77 9.89 17.88
C GLN A 177 -1.68 8.94 17.37
N TYR A 178 -1.16 8.10 18.25
CA TYR A 178 -0.25 7.04 17.79
C TYR A 178 -1.04 5.83 17.34
N MET A 179 -0.66 5.32 16.17
CA MET A 179 -1.09 4.02 15.70
C MET A 179 -0.18 2.95 16.31
N GLU A 180 -0.77 1.90 16.86
CA GLU A 180 0.00 0.76 17.36
C GLU A 180 0.64 -0.01 16.20
N HIS A 181 1.94 -0.31 16.31
CA HIS A 181 2.69 -0.93 15.21
C HIS A 181 2.19 -2.35 14.91
N ASP A 182 1.90 -3.13 15.96
CA ASP A 182 1.53 -4.55 15.85
C ASP A 182 0.02 -4.78 15.73
N ALA A 183 -0.79 -3.73 15.81
CA ALA A 183 -2.23 -3.87 15.63
C ALA A 183 -2.54 -4.26 14.17
N PRO A 184 -3.44 -5.23 13.92
CA PRO A 184 -3.92 -5.51 12.57
C PRO A 184 -4.46 -4.23 11.91
N GLN A 185 -4.03 -3.96 10.69
CA GLN A 185 -4.36 -2.73 9.98
C GLN A 185 -5.30 -2.99 8.80
N VAL A 186 -6.02 -1.95 8.40
CA VAL A 186 -6.78 -1.89 7.17
C VAL A 186 -6.41 -0.65 6.39
N ARG A 187 -6.79 -0.65 5.11
CA ARG A 187 -6.46 0.42 4.17
C ARG A 187 -7.70 0.89 3.45
N ILE A 188 -7.87 2.20 3.42
CA ILE A 188 -8.81 2.86 2.51
C ILE A 188 -7.99 3.49 1.40
N TYR A 189 -8.41 3.31 0.16
CA TYR A 189 -7.76 3.82 -1.04
C TYR A 189 -8.60 4.93 -1.65
N TRP A 190 -7.94 5.97 -2.14
CA TRP A 190 -8.58 7.04 -2.91
C TRP A 190 -7.94 7.14 -4.30
N SER A 191 -8.79 7.03 -5.31
CA SER A 191 -8.52 7.42 -6.70
C SER A 191 -9.01 8.85 -6.90
N ILE A 192 -8.08 9.80 -6.89
CA ILE A 192 -8.37 11.24 -6.92
C ILE A 192 -7.47 11.92 -7.95
N ILE A 193 -7.93 13.04 -8.52
CA ILE A 193 -7.09 13.92 -9.34
C ILE A 193 -6.20 14.81 -8.45
N PRO A 194 -5.07 15.35 -8.95
CA PRO A 194 -4.12 16.09 -8.11
C PRO A 194 -4.71 17.34 -7.45
N GLU A 195 -5.69 17.99 -8.07
CA GLU A 195 -6.40 19.16 -7.51
C GLU A 195 -7.18 18.82 -6.23
N GLY A 196 -7.54 17.54 -6.05
CA GLY A 196 -8.23 17.05 -4.87
C GLY A 196 -7.30 16.65 -3.73
N ALA A 197 -5.99 16.48 -3.97
CA ALA A 197 -5.06 15.91 -3.00
C ALA A 197 -4.98 16.71 -1.69
N ALA A 198 -4.80 18.04 -1.79
CA ALA A 198 -4.78 18.92 -0.63
C ALA A 198 -6.15 18.95 0.10
N LYS A 199 -7.26 18.87 -0.64
CA LYS A 199 -8.61 18.81 -0.04
C LYS A 199 -8.83 17.52 0.72
N LEU A 200 -8.34 16.40 0.20
CA LEU A 200 -8.38 15.10 0.87
C LEU A 200 -7.51 15.11 2.14
N VAL A 201 -6.29 15.67 2.08
CA VAL A 201 -5.44 15.83 3.28
C VAL A 201 -6.16 16.63 4.36
N ALA A 202 -6.75 17.78 4.00
CA ALA A 202 -7.50 18.60 4.95
C ALA A 202 -8.68 17.83 5.57
N LEU A 203 -9.52 17.20 4.75
CA LEU A 203 -10.68 16.44 5.21
C LEU A 203 -10.28 15.32 6.17
N ILE A 204 -9.31 14.49 5.79
CA ILE A 204 -8.86 13.35 6.60
C ILE A 204 -8.29 13.83 7.93
N THR A 205 -7.38 14.81 7.89
CA THR A 205 -6.74 15.31 9.12
C THR A 205 -7.68 16.08 10.01
N GLU A 206 -8.67 16.80 9.48
CA GLU A 206 -9.65 17.52 10.28
C GLU A 206 -10.62 16.54 10.96
N VAL A 207 -11.27 15.67 10.18
CA VAL A 207 -12.31 14.76 10.68
C VAL A 207 -11.74 13.74 11.65
N LEU A 208 -10.65 13.06 11.29
CA LEU A 208 -10.13 11.96 12.12
C LEU A 208 -9.45 12.44 13.40
N ASN A 209 -8.74 13.57 13.35
CA ASN A 209 -8.14 14.13 14.56
C ASN A 209 -9.20 14.65 15.53
N ALA A 210 -10.28 15.27 15.04
CA ALA A 210 -11.39 15.71 15.89
C ALA A 210 -12.06 14.54 16.65
N HIS A 211 -12.01 13.33 16.09
CA HIS A 211 -12.55 12.11 16.71
C HIS A 211 -11.48 11.26 17.43
N ASN A 212 -10.25 11.76 17.58
CA ASN A 212 -9.13 11.04 18.20
C ASN A 212 -8.86 9.66 17.57
N ILE A 213 -9.03 9.52 16.25
CA ILE A 213 -8.75 8.30 15.53
C ILE A 213 -7.27 8.29 15.11
N ALA A 214 -6.54 7.24 15.48
CA ALA A 214 -5.17 7.04 15.05
C ALA A 214 -5.11 6.60 13.58
N PHE A 215 -4.27 7.28 12.78
CA PHE A 215 -4.08 6.95 11.39
C PHE A 215 -2.67 7.31 10.88
N ASN A 216 -2.27 6.63 9.81
CA ASN A 216 -1.24 7.14 8.88
C ASN A 216 -1.90 7.34 7.52
N PHE A 217 -1.58 8.43 6.85
CA PHE A 217 -2.09 8.71 5.52
C PHE A 217 -0.92 9.00 4.59
N LYS A 218 -1.04 8.58 3.33
CA LYS A 218 -0.08 8.97 2.30
C LYS A 218 -0.78 9.28 0.99
N CYS A 219 -0.25 10.23 0.26
CA CYS A 219 -0.67 10.54 -1.10
C CYS A 219 0.56 10.85 -1.95
N LEU A 220 0.39 10.84 -3.27
CA LEU A 220 1.50 11.10 -4.18
C LEU A 220 2.02 12.53 -4.03
N ASN A 221 3.33 12.70 -4.14
CA ASN A 221 4.01 13.98 -3.89
C ASN A 221 4.19 14.87 -5.13
N HIS A 222 3.53 14.54 -6.24
CA HIS A 222 3.56 15.33 -7.48
C HIS A 222 2.31 15.08 -8.32
N ALA A 223 1.85 16.11 -9.04
CA ALA A 223 0.63 16.04 -9.85
C ALA A 223 0.68 14.97 -10.95
N ASP A 224 1.79 14.87 -11.68
CA ASP A 224 1.95 13.90 -12.78
C ASP A 224 1.87 12.44 -12.34
N LEU A 225 2.00 12.16 -11.04
CA LEU A 225 1.95 10.79 -10.52
C LEU A 225 0.51 10.26 -10.38
N TYR A 226 -0.52 11.13 -10.42
CA TYR A 226 -1.92 10.80 -10.12
C TYR A 226 -2.65 10.00 -11.22
N HIS A 227 -1.91 9.35 -12.13
CA HIS A 227 -2.45 8.46 -13.17
C HIS A 227 -2.69 7.01 -12.68
N ARG A 228 -2.85 6.82 -11.37
CA ARG A 228 -3.01 5.51 -10.72
C ARG A 228 -4.19 5.49 -9.76
N ALA A 229 -4.85 4.34 -9.65
CA ALA A 229 -6.02 4.17 -8.80
C ALA A 229 -5.69 4.27 -7.29
N ASP A 230 -4.50 3.88 -6.85
CA ASP A 230 -4.06 3.98 -5.45
C ASP A 230 -3.30 5.28 -5.18
N SER A 231 -3.83 6.41 -5.66
CA SER A 231 -3.19 7.74 -5.54
C SER A 231 -3.04 8.22 -4.10
N ALA A 232 -3.93 7.80 -3.21
CA ALA A 232 -3.78 8.01 -1.77
C ALA A 232 -4.28 6.81 -0.96
N VAL A 233 -3.70 6.62 0.22
CA VAL A 233 -3.96 5.48 1.10
C VAL A 233 -3.99 5.94 2.57
N LEU A 234 -5.08 5.62 3.26
CA LEU A 234 -5.24 5.78 4.70
C LEU A 234 -5.09 4.42 5.36
N TYR A 235 -4.21 4.36 6.35
CA TYR A 235 -3.96 3.23 7.21
C TYR A 235 -4.64 3.46 8.55
N LEU A 236 -5.36 2.45 9.00
CA LEU A 236 -6.13 2.46 10.24
C LEU A 236 -5.92 1.14 10.98
N GLU A 237 -6.01 1.18 12.30
CA GLU A 237 -6.17 -0.07 13.05
C GLU A 237 -7.54 -0.66 12.73
N LYS A 238 -7.57 -1.96 12.43
CA LYS A 238 -8.76 -2.71 12.01
C LYS A 238 -9.93 -2.54 12.99
N ARG A 239 -9.65 -2.49 14.29
CA ARG A 239 -10.66 -2.31 15.35
C ARG A 239 -11.44 -1.00 15.25
N TYR A 240 -10.88 0.04 14.63
CA TYR A 240 -11.52 1.35 14.47
C TYR A 240 -12.13 1.54 13.08
N PHE A 241 -12.07 0.56 12.19
CA PHE A 241 -12.50 0.73 10.81
C PHE A 241 -13.98 1.12 10.68
N ASP A 242 -14.88 0.42 11.38
CA ASP A 242 -16.33 0.70 11.32
C ASP A 242 -16.64 2.13 11.79
N TYR A 243 -16.13 2.51 12.97
CA TYR A 243 -16.29 3.86 13.49
C TYR A 243 -15.69 4.91 12.55
N THR A 244 -14.50 4.65 12.02
CA THR A 244 -13.82 5.56 11.08
C THR A 244 -14.64 5.79 9.82
N LEU A 245 -15.23 4.73 9.25
CA LEU A 245 -16.03 4.87 8.05
C LEU A 245 -17.33 5.64 8.32
N ARG A 246 -17.98 5.43 9.49
CA ARG A 246 -19.17 6.20 9.89
C ARG A 246 -18.90 7.70 10.02
N VAL A 247 -17.75 8.08 10.57
CA VAL A 247 -17.39 9.50 10.70
C VAL A 247 -16.91 10.12 9.38
N LEU A 248 -16.22 9.37 8.52
CA LEU A 248 -15.72 9.91 7.24
C LEU A 248 -16.79 10.00 6.16
N LYS A 249 -17.66 8.99 6.07
CA LYS A 249 -18.60 8.82 4.94
C LYS A 249 -19.47 10.06 4.66
N PRO A 250 -20.03 10.76 5.66
CA PRO A 250 -20.81 11.99 5.43
C PRO A 250 -20.03 13.11 4.73
N HIS A 251 -18.70 13.12 4.86
CA HIS A 251 -17.84 14.16 4.29
C HIS A 251 -17.30 13.82 2.90
N ILE A 252 -17.30 12.54 2.49
CA ILE A 252 -16.75 12.10 1.20
C ILE A 252 -17.38 12.83 0.00
N PRO A 253 -18.71 13.10 -0.06
CA PRO A 253 -19.31 13.80 -1.20
C PRO A 253 -18.69 15.17 -1.51
N ALA A 254 -18.07 15.84 -0.54
CA ALA A 254 -17.33 17.09 -0.77
C ALA A 254 -16.14 16.93 -1.73
N LEU A 255 -15.69 15.70 -1.99
CA LEU A 255 -14.59 15.36 -2.88
C LEU A 255 -15.05 14.83 -4.26
N ASP A 256 -16.35 14.66 -4.51
CA ASP A 256 -16.88 13.93 -5.69
C ASP A 256 -16.38 14.46 -7.05
N LYS A 257 -16.19 15.78 -7.15
CA LYS A 257 -15.66 16.44 -8.36
C LYS A 257 -14.18 16.14 -8.61
N TYR A 258 -13.46 15.69 -7.60
CA TYR A 258 -12.05 15.29 -7.68
C TYR A 258 -11.88 13.76 -7.76
N SER A 259 -12.89 12.98 -7.34
CA SER A 259 -12.83 11.53 -7.35
C SER A 259 -12.94 10.96 -8.76
N LEU A 260 -12.06 10.01 -9.08
CA LEU A 260 -12.11 9.20 -10.30
C LEU A 260 -12.95 7.95 -10.03
N ASN A 261 -13.79 7.54 -10.99
CA ASN A 261 -14.57 6.30 -10.84
C ASN A 261 -13.75 5.06 -11.24
N ILE A 262 -12.59 4.90 -10.61
CA ILE A 262 -11.70 3.75 -10.74
C ILE A 262 -11.32 3.29 -9.33
N HIS A 263 -10.92 2.03 -9.19
CA HIS A 263 -10.47 1.47 -7.91
C HIS A 263 -9.32 0.51 -8.19
N PRO A 264 -8.33 0.38 -7.28
CA PRO A 264 -7.31 -0.63 -7.44
C PRO A 264 -7.92 -2.03 -7.50
N LEU A 265 -7.38 -2.91 -8.35
CA LEU A 265 -7.89 -4.28 -8.43
C LEU A 265 -7.82 -4.98 -7.07
N PHE A 266 -8.71 -5.95 -6.85
CA PHE A 266 -8.79 -6.75 -5.63
C PHE A 266 -9.19 -5.98 -4.37
N THR A 267 -9.47 -4.67 -4.46
CA THR A 267 -10.06 -3.88 -3.38
C THR A 267 -11.59 -3.91 -3.46
N HIS A 268 -12.27 -3.73 -2.33
CA HIS A 268 -13.72 -3.63 -2.27
C HIS A 268 -14.16 -2.16 -2.36
N PRO A 269 -14.90 -1.72 -3.38
CA PRO A 269 -15.41 -0.36 -3.48
C PRO A 269 -16.34 -0.02 -2.32
N ILE A 270 -16.21 1.21 -1.84
CA ILE A 270 -17.10 1.81 -0.85
C ILE A 270 -18.02 2.82 -1.56
N THR A 271 -17.42 3.71 -2.35
CA THR A 271 -18.11 4.73 -3.16
C THR A 271 -17.20 5.13 -4.34
N LYS A 272 -17.62 6.12 -5.15
CA LYS A 272 -16.85 6.64 -6.29
C LYS A 272 -15.42 6.99 -5.86
N GLY A 273 -14.44 6.28 -6.42
CA GLY A 273 -13.02 6.50 -6.16
C GLY A 273 -12.54 6.12 -4.76
N VAL A 274 -13.37 5.49 -3.93
CA VAL A 274 -12.99 5.04 -2.58
C VAL A 274 -13.16 3.54 -2.48
N SER A 275 -12.12 2.82 -2.09
CA SER A 275 -12.17 1.37 -1.87
C SER A 275 -11.39 0.92 -0.65
N PHE A 276 -11.53 -0.35 -0.29
CA PHE A 276 -11.05 -0.94 0.95
C PHE A 276 -10.25 -2.22 0.69
N ALA A 277 -9.21 -2.45 1.50
CA ALA A 277 -8.61 -3.76 1.69
C ALA A 277 -7.97 -3.91 3.08
N GLU A 278 -7.83 -5.14 3.56
CA GLU A 278 -7.04 -5.42 4.75
C GLU A 278 -5.53 -5.39 4.46
N ASP A 279 -4.76 -4.89 5.43
CA ASP A 279 -3.31 -4.92 5.35
C ASP A 279 -2.84 -6.38 5.45
N PRO A 280 -2.01 -6.89 4.53
CA PRO A 280 -1.50 -8.26 4.60
C PRO A 280 -0.51 -8.47 5.77
N GLY A 281 -0.07 -7.40 6.44
CA GLY A 281 0.96 -7.43 7.47
C GLY A 281 2.38 -7.33 6.91
N ASN A 282 3.37 -7.37 7.81
CA ASN A 282 4.81 -7.44 7.49
C ASN A 282 5.35 -6.26 6.66
N GLY A 283 4.68 -5.11 6.68
CA GLY A 283 5.10 -3.89 5.98
C GLY A 283 4.96 -3.94 4.45
N GLN A 284 4.38 -5.00 3.87
CA GLN A 284 4.22 -5.13 2.42
C GLN A 284 3.03 -4.32 1.88
N SER A 285 3.09 -3.85 0.63
CA SER A 285 1.93 -3.26 -0.03
C SER A 285 0.87 -4.34 -0.35
N PHE A 286 -0.41 -4.13 -0.04
CA PHE A 286 -1.53 -5.02 -0.38
C PHE A 286 -1.53 -5.38 -1.87
N GLY A 287 -1.47 -4.39 -2.75
CA GLY A 287 -1.46 -4.63 -4.19
C GLY A 287 -0.25 -5.45 -4.63
N MET A 288 0.92 -5.16 -4.06
CA MET A 288 2.14 -5.93 -4.35
C MET A 288 2.00 -7.37 -3.87
N HIS A 289 1.50 -7.59 -2.66
CA HIS A 289 1.24 -8.92 -2.12
C HIS A 289 0.29 -9.72 -3.01
N ARG A 290 -0.84 -9.14 -3.43
CA ARG A 290 -1.79 -9.84 -4.32
C ARG A 290 -1.16 -10.12 -5.69
N CYS A 291 -0.40 -9.18 -6.23
CA CYS A 291 0.30 -9.37 -7.51
C CYS A 291 1.43 -10.41 -7.43
N GLN A 292 2.13 -10.54 -6.30
CA GLN A 292 3.13 -11.58 -6.07
C GLN A 292 2.52 -12.98 -6.07
N LEU A 293 1.37 -13.16 -5.40
CA LEU A 293 0.66 -14.44 -5.43
C LEU A 293 0.18 -14.79 -6.84
N ILE A 294 -0.27 -13.80 -7.60
CA ILE A 294 -0.68 -13.99 -9.00
C ILE A 294 0.53 -14.36 -9.88
N ALA A 295 1.65 -13.64 -9.76
CA ALA A 295 2.88 -13.94 -10.49
C ALA A 295 3.37 -15.35 -10.19
N LYS A 296 3.30 -15.78 -8.92
CA LYS A 296 3.63 -17.14 -8.51
C LYS A 296 2.71 -18.17 -9.16
N GLY A 297 1.40 -17.91 -9.18
CA GLY A 297 0.41 -18.78 -9.84
C GLY A 297 0.65 -18.93 -11.34
N LEU A 298 0.97 -17.83 -12.03
CA LEU A 298 1.32 -17.83 -13.45
C LEU A 298 2.60 -18.64 -13.73
N LEU A 299 3.61 -18.53 -12.86
CA LEU A 299 4.83 -19.33 -12.99
C LEU A 299 4.57 -20.82 -12.79
N ASN A 300 3.76 -21.19 -11.80
CA ASN A 300 3.35 -22.58 -11.58
C ASN A 300 2.55 -23.13 -12.80
N ALA A 301 1.71 -22.30 -13.43
CA ALA A 301 0.97 -22.66 -14.63
C ALA A 301 1.90 -22.94 -15.82
N TYR A 302 2.89 -22.08 -16.04
CA TYR A 302 3.91 -22.28 -17.06
C TYR A 302 4.67 -23.60 -16.86
N GLU A 303 5.08 -23.91 -15.63
CA GLU A 303 5.76 -25.18 -15.33
C GLU A 303 4.90 -26.41 -15.59
N LYS A 304 3.60 -26.37 -15.24
CA LYS A 304 2.65 -27.46 -15.53
C LYS A 304 2.43 -27.66 -17.03
N GLN A 305 2.42 -26.58 -17.82
CA GLN A 305 2.25 -26.65 -19.27
C GLN A 305 3.45 -27.31 -19.97
N GLN A 306 4.65 -27.17 -19.42
CA GLN A 306 5.85 -27.82 -19.97
C GLN A 306 5.90 -29.32 -19.73
N THR A 307 5.24 -29.82 -18.68
CA THR A 307 5.28 -31.23 -18.30
C THR A 307 4.05 -32.00 -18.77
N HIS A 308 2.93 -31.33 -19.05
CA HIS A 308 1.66 -31.96 -19.41
C HIS A 308 1.02 -31.34 -20.65
N THR A 309 0.72 -32.16 -21.66
CA THR A 309 -0.09 -31.77 -22.80
C THR A 309 -1.57 -31.83 -22.39
N SER A 310 -2.15 -30.70 -22.01
CA SER A 310 -3.57 -30.61 -21.64
C SER A 310 -4.40 -30.03 -22.79
N SER A 311 -5.65 -30.49 -22.96
CA SER A 311 -6.63 -29.90 -23.89
C SER A 311 -7.26 -28.59 -23.38
N ILE A 312 -6.88 -28.15 -22.19
CA ILE A 312 -7.39 -26.96 -21.50
C ILE A 312 -6.59 -25.73 -21.98
N SER A 313 -7.24 -24.58 -22.11
CA SER A 313 -6.56 -23.37 -22.60
C SER A 313 -5.53 -22.83 -21.58
N THR A 314 -4.50 -22.13 -22.07
CA THR A 314 -3.48 -21.47 -21.23
C THR A 314 -4.10 -20.61 -20.14
N GLY A 315 -5.13 -19.82 -20.48
CA GLY A 315 -5.84 -18.96 -19.53
C GLY A 315 -6.53 -19.73 -18.40
N GLN A 316 -7.13 -20.88 -18.70
CA GLN A 316 -7.76 -21.74 -17.70
C GLN A 316 -6.72 -22.38 -16.75
N ILE A 317 -5.56 -22.81 -17.26
CA ILE A 317 -4.47 -23.33 -16.44
C ILE A 317 -3.90 -22.22 -15.54
N ASN A 318 -3.70 -21.02 -16.11
CA ASN A 318 -3.28 -19.83 -15.36
C ASN A 318 -4.25 -19.55 -14.20
N GLN A 319 -5.55 -19.51 -14.49
CA GLN A 319 -6.57 -19.24 -13.48
C GLN A 319 -6.55 -20.31 -12.37
N ALA A 320 -6.48 -21.59 -12.73
CA ALA A 320 -6.45 -22.69 -11.75
C ALA A 320 -5.23 -22.59 -10.82
N CYS A 321 -4.03 -22.37 -11.36
CA CYS A 321 -2.81 -22.23 -10.55
C CYS A 321 -2.81 -20.97 -9.68
N ILE A 322 -3.36 -19.85 -10.16
CA ILE A 322 -3.55 -18.64 -9.34
C ILE A 322 -4.47 -18.95 -8.15
N ILE A 323 -5.59 -19.64 -8.40
CA ILE A 323 -6.54 -20.03 -7.35
C ILE A 323 -5.90 -20.97 -6.33
N GLU A 324 -5.13 -21.97 -6.79
CA GLU A 324 -4.36 -22.87 -5.92
C GLU A 324 -3.41 -22.08 -4.99
N VAL A 325 -2.68 -21.09 -5.52
CA VAL A 325 -1.76 -20.27 -4.71
C VAL A 325 -2.50 -19.47 -3.64
N PHE A 326 -3.60 -18.79 -3.99
CA PHE A 326 -4.41 -18.06 -3.01
C PHE A 326 -4.99 -19.00 -1.94
N THR A 327 -5.51 -20.15 -2.36
CA THR A 327 -6.11 -21.16 -1.48
C THR A 327 -5.07 -21.72 -0.51
N SER A 328 -3.83 -21.95 -0.97
CA SER A 328 -2.71 -22.40 -0.12
C SER A 328 -2.34 -21.40 0.98
N LYS A 329 -2.72 -20.12 0.80
CA LYS A 329 -2.55 -19.04 1.78
C LYS A 329 -3.82 -18.77 2.59
N GLY A 330 -4.87 -19.55 2.41
CA GLY A 330 -6.16 -19.36 3.08
C GLY A 330 -6.97 -18.16 2.55
N ILE A 331 -6.56 -17.55 1.43
CA ILE A 331 -7.23 -16.36 0.88
C ILE A 331 -8.36 -16.82 -0.05
N ALA A 332 -9.61 -16.51 0.33
CA ALA A 332 -10.78 -16.82 -0.47
C ALA A 332 -10.87 -15.90 -1.70
N ILE A 333 -11.07 -16.49 -2.89
CA ILE A 333 -11.11 -15.76 -4.17
C ILE A 333 -12.27 -14.77 -4.23
N ASN A 334 -13.42 -15.11 -3.67
CA ASN A 334 -14.57 -14.20 -3.61
C ASN A 334 -14.39 -13.05 -2.59
N ARG A 335 -13.27 -13.00 -1.86
CA ARG A 335 -12.96 -11.96 -0.86
C ARG A 335 -11.47 -11.56 -0.88
N LEU A 336 -10.88 -11.33 -2.06
CA LEU A 336 -9.43 -10.99 -2.17
C LEU A 336 -9.00 -9.75 -1.37
N HIS A 337 -9.94 -8.84 -1.07
CA HIS A 337 -9.73 -7.66 -0.23
C HIS A 337 -9.55 -7.98 1.26
N LEU A 338 -9.83 -9.21 1.70
CA LEU A 338 -9.70 -9.66 3.09
C LEU A 338 -8.51 -10.61 3.26
N ASN A 339 -8.06 -10.73 4.49
CA ASN A 339 -7.13 -11.75 4.95
C ASN A 339 -7.88 -13.06 5.30
N PRO A 340 -7.17 -14.21 5.37
CA PRO A 340 -7.76 -15.54 5.55
C PRO A 340 -8.77 -15.65 6.71
N ASP A 341 -8.41 -15.12 7.87
CA ASP A 341 -9.16 -15.34 9.12
C ASP A 341 -10.25 -14.27 9.38
N THR A 342 -10.49 -13.37 8.43
CA THR A 342 -11.51 -12.34 8.59
C THR A 342 -12.89 -12.91 8.28
N LEU A 343 -13.69 -13.15 9.31
CA LEU A 343 -15.05 -13.70 9.15
C LEU A 343 -16.03 -12.69 8.56
N SER A 344 -16.04 -11.46 9.07
CA SER A 344 -16.85 -10.35 8.55
C SER A 344 -16.30 -9.01 9.00
N LEU A 345 -16.64 -7.94 8.26
CA LEU A 345 -16.45 -6.57 8.72
C LEU A 345 -17.79 -6.06 9.29
N PRO A 346 -17.78 -5.16 10.29
CA PRO A 346 -19.02 -4.69 10.93
C PRO A 346 -19.92 -3.84 10.01
N ILE A 347 -19.39 -3.39 8.87
CA ILE A 347 -20.12 -2.62 7.86
C ILE A 347 -20.34 -3.50 6.63
N ASP A 348 -21.61 -3.62 6.23
CA ASP A 348 -21.95 -4.03 4.88
C ASP A 348 -21.71 -2.83 3.95
N PHE A 349 -20.82 -3.01 2.98
CA PHE A 349 -20.54 -2.00 1.97
C PHE A 349 -21.73 -1.77 1.02
N ASN A 350 -22.77 -2.61 1.07
CA ASN A 350 -24.04 -2.44 0.35
C ASN A 350 -25.05 -1.65 1.18
N GLU A 351 -24.84 -0.35 1.35
CA GLU A 351 -25.89 0.53 1.87
C GLU A 351 -26.96 0.79 0.80
N LYS A 352 -27.88 -0.17 0.64
CA LYS A 352 -29.24 0.09 0.16
C LYS A 352 -30.31 -0.16 1.23
N ASN A 353 -29.97 -0.76 2.38
CA ASN A 353 -30.95 -1.29 3.33
C ASN A 353 -30.97 -0.64 4.72
N ARG A 354 -30.24 0.46 4.97
CA ARG A 354 -30.22 1.10 6.32
C ARG A 354 -31.03 2.39 6.45
N GLU A 355 -31.64 2.89 5.38
CA GLU A 355 -32.52 4.09 5.45
C GLU A 355 -33.99 3.77 5.82
N SER A 356 -34.33 2.54 6.24
CA SER A 356 -35.70 2.17 6.63
C SER A 356 -35.88 1.84 8.12
N ALA A 357 -34.89 2.14 8.96
CA ALA A 357 -34.99 1.95 10.40
C ALA A 357 -34.54 3.21 11.17
N SER A 358 -35.27 4.30 10.97
CA SER A 358 -35.33 5.45 11.89
C SER A 358 -36.63 6.20 11.69
#